data_AF-A0A6L4Z422-F1
#
_entry.id   AF-A0A6L4Z422-F1
#
_cell.length_a   1.000
_cell.length_b   1.000
_cell.length_c   1.000
_cell.angle_alpha   90.00
_cell.angle_beta   90.00
_cell.angle_gamma   90.00
#
_symmetry.space_group_name_H-M   'P 1'
#
loop_
_entity.id
_entity.type
_entity.pdbx_description
1 polymer ?
#
loop_
_entity_poly.entity_id
_entity_poly.type
_entity_poly.pdbx_seq_one_letter_code
_entity_poly.pdbx_strand_id
1 'polypeptide(L)'
;LRDVPIKVLQLKRSQLTLASWEVEALLTENDTASLGIKKQDALIRRAIALLAEMQEVGVSFRELYSAGNTKELEEALIKANYFLEQAKTVATELEIQSHYERDREQYPKAQNLAATRQKLISTHQLLSSIISWLKREMDK
;
A
#
# COMPACT_ATOMS: atom_id res chain seq x y z
N LEU A 1 5.63 21.26 -13.12
CA LEU A 1 5.21 19.87 -12.84
C LEU A 1 5.65 19.04 -14.05
N ARG A 2 6.80 18.34 -13.97
CA ARG A 2 7.21 17.43 -15.04
C ARG A 2 6.42 16.14 -14.90
N ASP A 3 5.87 15.63 -15.99
CA ASP A 3 5.14 14.37 -16.05
C ASP A 3 6.04 13.23 -15.57
N VAL A 4 5.89 12.84 -14.30
CA VAL A 4 6.52 11.61 -13.79
C VAL A 4 5.79 10.46 -14.47
N PRO A 5 6.45 9.58 -15.22
CA PRO A 5 5.78 8.49 -15.91
C PRO A 5 5.11 7.57 -14.88
N ILE A 6 3.78 7.54 -14.90
CA ILE A 6 2.97 6.64 -14.07
C ILE A 6 2.85 5.32 -14.83
N LYS A 7 3.23 4.21 -14.19
CA LYS A 7 2.94 2.86 -14.68
C LYS A 7 1.74 2.29 -13.95
N VAL A 8 1.02 1.39 -14.59
CA VAL A 8 -0.13 0.70 -14.00
C VAL A 8 0.25 -0.76 -13.78
N LEU A 9 0.19 -1.21 -12.53
CA LEU A 9 0.29 -2.61 -12.16
C LEU A 9 -1.12 -3.21 -12.17
N GLN A 10 -1.35 -4.16 -13.08
CA GLN A 10 -2.60 -4.90 -13.15
C GLN A 10 -2.65 -5.94 -12.03
N LEU A 11 -3.66 -5.85 -11.17
CA LEU A 11 -3.96 -6.82 -10.12
C LEU A 11 -5.12 -7.72 -10.58
N LYS A 12 -5.49 -8.69 -9.75
CA LYS A 12 -6.53 -9.67 -10.09
C LYS A 12 -7.90 -9.02 -10.37
N ARG A 13 -8.28 -8.02 -9.58
CA ARG A 13 -9.58 -7.32 -9.68
C ARG A 13 -9.45 -5.81 -9.84
N SER A 14 -8.24 -5.28 -9.68
CA SER A 14 -8.00 -3.84 -9.62
C SER A 14 -6.72 -3.44 -10.35
N GLN A 15 -6.45 -2.14 -10.35
CA GLN A 15 -5.25 -1.55 -10.93
C GLN A 15 -4.58 -0.65 -9.89
N LEU A 16 -3.27 -0.85 -9.70
CA LEU A 16 -2.47 -0.02 -8.82
C LEU A 16 -1.58 0.89 -9.67
N THR A 17 -1.76 2.21 -9.54
CA THR A 17 -0.88 3.18 -10.19
C THR A 17 0.43 3.29 -9.41
N LEU A 18 1.55 3.22 -10.11
CA LEU A 18 2.90 3.27 -9.56
C LEU A 18 3.68 4.42 -10.19
N ALA A 19 4.39 5.18 -9.36
CA ALA A 19 5.34 6.16 -9.83
C ALA A 19 6.64 5.49 -10.32
N SER A 20 7.48 6.23 -11.05
CA SER A 20 8.71 5.68 -11.62
C SER A 20 9.64 5.06 -10.57
N TRP A 21 9.81 5.70 -9.41
CA TRP A 21 10.65 5.18 -8.32
C TRP A 21 10.06 3.93 -7.66
N GLU A 22 8.73 3.77 -7.64
CA GLU A 22 8.06 2.58 -7.13
C GLU A 22 8.30 1.39 -8.07
N VAL A 23 8.32 1.67 -9.38
CA VAL A 23 8.68 0.68 -10.41
C VAL A 23 10.15 0.31 -10.30
N GLU A 24 11.04 1.28 -10.16
CA GLU A 24 12.47 1.03 -9.96
C GLU A 24 12.69 0.11 -8.74
N ALA A 25 12.07 0.43 -7.59
CA ALA A 25 12.16 -0.40 -6.39
C ALA A 25 11.66 -1.84 -6.61
N LEU A 26 10.67 -2.06 -7.48
CA LEU A 26 10.21 -3.42 -7.83
C LEU A 26 11.18 -4.17 -8.74
N LEU A 27 11.89 -3.45 -9.62
CA LEU A 27 12.82 -4.03 -10.59
C LEU A 27 14.23 -4.24 -10.04
N THR A 28 14.58 -3.62 -8.91
CA THR A 28 15.89 -3.83 -8.25
C THR A 28 15.98 -5.25 -7.67
N GLU A 29 16.40 -6.23 -8.47
CA GLU A 29 16.83 -7.53 -7.96
C GLU A 29 18.15 -7.41 -7.18
N ASN A 30 18.37 -8.33 -6.24
CA ASN A 30 19.29 -8.23 -5.09
C ASN A 30 20.79 -8.04 -5.35
N ASP A 31 21.25 -7.81 -6.57
CA ASP A 31 22.68 -7.81 -6.89
C ASP A 31 23.23 -6.39 -7.13
N THR A 32 24.22 -6.01 -6.31
CA THR A 32 25.07 -4.79 -6.35
C THR A 32 24.60 -3.46 -5.74
N ALA A 33 23.34 -3.31 -5.29
CA ALA A 33 22.95 -2.07 -4.59
C ALA A 33 23.59 -1.95 -3.17
N SER A 34 23.97 -0.73 -2.76
CA SER A 34 24.49 -0.47 -1.41
C SER A 34 23.43 -0.78 -0.34
N LEU A 35 23.87 -1.23 0.86
CA LEU A 35 22.98 -1.69 1.95
C LEU A 35 21.85 -0.70 2.29
N GLY A 36 22.09 0.61 2.19
CA GLY A 36 21.06 1.64 2.42
C GLY A 36 19.97 1.66 1.36
N ILE A 37 20.34 1.57 0.07
CA ILE A 37 19.41 1.51 -1.06
C ILE A 37 18.56 0.22 -0.98
N LYS A 38 19.20 -0.91 -0.64
CA LYS A 38 18.50 -2.20 -0.45
C LYS A 38 17.40 -2.14 0.62
N LYS A 39 17.64 -1.42 1.72
CA LYS A 39 16.64 -1.24 2.80
C LYS A 39 15.48 -0.36 2.36
N GLN A 40 15.75 0.71 1.62
CA GLN A 40 14.73 1.62 1.11
C GLN A 40 13.81 0.93 0.10
N ASP A 41 14.38 0.27 -0.90
CA ASP A 41 13.62 -0.44 -1.93
C ASP A 41 12.79 -1.57 -1.31
N ALA A 42 13.33 -2.30 -0.33
CA ALA A 42 12.57 -3.30 0.42
C ALA A 42 11.35 -2.69 1.13
N LEU A 43 11.49 -1.50 1.72
CA LEU A 43 10.40 -0.83 2.40
C LEU A 43 9.32 -0.33 1.41
N ILE A 44 9.73 0.24 0.28
CA ILE A 44 8.82 0.66 -0.80
C ILE A 44 8.09 -0.57 -1.38
N ARG A 45 8.79 -1.69 -1.63
CA ARG A 45 8.17 -2.94 -2.09
C ARG A 45 7.14 -3.49 -1.11
N ARG A 46 7.45 -3.50 0.19
CA ARG A 46 6.49 -3.90 1.25
C ARG A 46 5.25 -3.00 1.23
N ALA A 47 5.43 -1.69 1.08
CA ALA A 47 4.32 -0.75 0.99
C ALA A 47 3.45 -0.99 -0.26
N ILE A 48 4.06 -1.24 -1.42
CA ILE A 48 3.35 -1.57 -2.67
C ILE A 48 2.56 -2.88 -2.53
N ALA A 49 3.14 -3.91 -1.92
CA ALA A 49 2.44 -5.17 -1.67
C ALA A 49 1.21 -4.95 -0.79
N LEU A 50 1.35 -4.20 0.31
CA LEU A 50 0.22 -3.88 1.20
C LEU A 50 -0.86 -3.05 0.50
N LEU A 51 -0.47 -2.08 -0.35
CA LEU A 51 -1.40 -1.32 -1.17
C LEU A 51 -2.23 -2.23 -2.08
N ALA A 52 -1.58 -3.16 -2.77
CA ALA A 52 -2.24 -4.11 -3.67
C ALA A 52 -3.22 -5.01 -2.90
N GLU A 53 -2.78 -5.59 -1.77
CA GLU A 53 -3.63 -6.45 -0.94
C GLU A 53 -4.84 -5.70 -0.38
N MET A 54 -4.67 -4.48 0.12
CA MET A 54 -5.78 -3.67 0.64
C MET A 54 -6.79 -3.30 -0.46
N GLN A 55 -6.32 -2.97 -1.67
CA GLN A 55 -7.20 -2.69 -2.81
C GLN A 55 -7.98 -3.93 -3.24
N GLU A 56 -7.32 -5.08 -3.37
CA GLU A 56 -7.96 -6.34 -3.74
C GLU A 56 -9.01 -6.78 -2.73
N VAL A 57 -8.69 -6.67 -1.43
CA VAL A 57 -9.66 -6.97 -0.37
C VAL A 57 -10.84 -6.00 -0.42
N GLY A 58 -10.58 -4.70 -0.60
CA GLY A 58 -11.64 -3.69 -0.74
C GLY A 58 -12.62 -3.96 -1.88
N VAL A 59 -12.11 -4.38 -3.05
CA VAL A 59 -12.96 -4.79 -4.19
C VAL A 59 -13.71 -6.07 -3.88
N SER A 60 -13.04 -7.07 -3.26
CA SER A 60 -13.67 -8.35 -2.93
C SER A 60 -14.86 -8.20 -1.99
N PHE A 61 -14.86 -7.23 -1.07
CA PHE A 61 -15.98 -7.01 -0.18
C PHE A 61 -17.29 -6.72 -0.91
N ARG A 62 -17.22 -5.90 -1.97
CA ARG A 62 -18.41 -5.56 -2.77
C ARG A 62 -18.95 -6.82 -3.45
N GLU A 63 -18.07 -7.62 -4.03
CA GLU A 63 -18.44 -8.87 -4.73
C GLU A 63 -19.08 -9.87 -3.78
N LEU A 64 -18.43 -10.12 -2.63
CA LEU A 64 -18.87 -11.09 -1.63
C LEU A 64 -20.21 -10.68 -1.00
N TYR A 65 -20.37 -9.39 -0.69
CA TYR A 65 -21.62 -8.85 -0.16
C TYR A 65 -22.77 -9.00 -1.18
N SER A 66 -22.55 -8.62 -2.44
CA SER A 66 -23.57 -8.77 -3.49
C SER A 66 -23.92 -10.22 -3.80
N ALA A 67 -22.98 -11.16 -3.62
CA ALA A 67 -23.22 -12.59 -3.78
C ALA A 67 -23.88 -13.26 -2.55
N GLY A 68 -24.06 -12.53 -1.44
CA GLY A 68 -24.60 -13.09 -0.19
C GLY A 68 -23.66 -14.09 0.49
N ASN A 69 -22.36 -14.07 0.19
CA ASN A 69 -21.40 -15.03 0.72
C ASN A 69 -20.82 -14.55 2.06
N THR A 70 -21.60 -14.70 3.13
CA THR A 70 -21.29 -14.16 4.46
C THR A 70 -20.02 -14.75 5.07
N LYS A 71 -19.78 -16.05 4.88
CA LYS A 71 -18.57 -16.71 5.42
C LYS A 71 -17.29 -16.16 4.81
N GLU A 72 -17.23 -16.06 3.48
CA GLU A 72 -16.06 -15.48 2.80
C GLU A 72 -15.90 -13.99 3.12
N LEU A 73 -17.00 -13.28 3.36
CA LEU A 73 -16.98 -11.89 3.79
C LEU A 73 -16.32 -11.73 5.17
N GLU A 74 -16.61 -12.62 6.13
CA GLU A 74 -15.96 -12.66 7.44
C GLU A 74 -14.45 -12.93 7.33
N GLU A 75 -14.06 -13.90 6.50
CA GLU A 75 -12.65 -14.19 6.24
C GLU A 75 -11.92 -12.99 5.60
N ALA A 76 -12.57 -12.31 4.66
CA ALA A 76 -12.05 -11.08 4.06
C ALA A 76 -11.91 -9.94 5.09
N LEU A 77 -12.84 -9.83 6.05
CA LEU A 77 -12.75 -8.85 7.15
C LEU A 77 -11.53 -9.11 8.04
N ILE A 78 -11.23 -10.36 8.36
CA ILE A 78 -10.03 -10.73 9.14
C ILE A 78 -8.76 -10.31 8.37
N LYS A 79 -8.66 -10.65 7.08
CA LYS A 79 -7.54 -10.26 6.23
C LYS A 79 -7.40 -8.74 6.14
N ALA A 80 -8.50 -8.02 5.97
CA ALA A 80 -8.50 -6.57 5.90
C ALA A 80 -7.93 -5.94 7.17
N ASN A 81 -8.37 -6.37 8.36
CA ASN A 81 -7.86 -5.86 9.63
C ASN A 81 -6.36 -6.15 9.79
N TYR A 82 -5.90 -7.35 9.40
CA TYR A 82 -4.47 -7.66 9.38
C TYR A 82 -3.68 -6.69 8.50
N PHE A 83 -4.12 -6.44 7.26
CA PHE A 83 -3.44 -5.52 6.35
C PHE A 83 -3.48 -4.07 6.84
N LEU A 84 -4.57 -3.63 7.48
CA LEU A 84 -4.65 -2.30 8.09
C LEU A 84 -3.61 -2.12 9.21
N GLU A 85 -3.43 -3.11 10.08
CA GLU A 85 -2.40 -3.05 11.13
C GLU A 85 -0.98 -3.06 10.55
N GLN A 86 -0.73 -3.91 9.54
CA GLN A 86 0.57 -3.90 8.84
C GLN A 86 0.84 -2.55 8.14
N ALA A 87 -0.17 -1.93 7.56
CA ALA A 87 -0.06 -0.64 6.90
C ALA A 87 0.33 0.49 7.87
N LYS A 88 -0.18 0.49 9.11
CA LYS A 88 0.23 1.46 10.14
C LYS A 88 1.72 1.31 10.50
N THR A 89 2.18 0.08 10.67
CA THR A 89 3.58 -0.22 10.96
C THR A 89 4.49 0.26 9.83
N VAL A 90 4.18 -0.11 8.59
CA VAL A 90 4.98 0.30 7.42
C VAL A 90 4.90 1.82 7.18
N ALA A 91 3.77 2.46 7.44
CA ALA A 91 3.66 3.92 7.35
C ALA A 91 4.59 4.64 8.34
N THR A 92 4.73 4.10 9.54
CA THR A 92 5.65 4.60 10.56
C THR A 92 7.11 4.39 10.13
N GLU A 93 7.44 3.19 9.64
CA GLU A 93 8.78 2.89 9.10
C GLU A 93 9.16 3.84 7.95
N LEU A 94 8.22 4.13 7.03
CA LEU A 94 8.43 5.06 5.91
C LEU A 94 8.66 6.50 6.39
N GLU A 95 7.95 6.92 7.44
CA GLU A 95 8.12 8.25 8.05
C GLU A 95 9.50 8.41 8.65
N ILE A 96 9.92 7.44 9.49
CA ILE A 96 11.24 7.42 10.12
C ILE A 96 12.33 7.45 9.05
N GLN A 97 12.24 6.60 8.02
CA GLN A 97 13.23 6.58 6.95
C GLN A 97 13.22 7.89 6.14
N SER A 98 12.05 8.48 5.88
CA SER A 98 11.94 9.78 5.20
C SER A 98 12.65 10.89 5.98
N HIS A 99 12.50 10.93 7.31
CA HIS A 99 13.24 11.88 8.15
C HIS A 99 14.75 11.63 8.09
N TYR A 100 15.17 10.36 8.23
CA TYR A 100 16.58 9.98 8.14
C TYR A 100 17.23 10.39 6.81
N GLU A 101 16.55 10.20 5.67
CA GLU A 101 17.06 10.63 4.36
C GLU A 101 17.12 12.16 4.25
N ARG A 102 16.19 12.89 4.88
CA ARG A 102 16.20 14.36 4.92
C ARG A 102 17.40 14.90 5.68
N ASP A 103 17.73 14.29 6.82
CA ASP A 103 18.89 14.67 7.64
C ASP A 103 20.23 14.43 6.92
N ARG A 104 20.22 13.57 5.89
CA ARG A 104 21.37 13.28 5.01
C ARG A 104 21.33 14.07 3.70
N GLU A 105 20.47 15.07 3.61
CA GLU A 105 20.27 15.94 2.44
C GLU A 105 19.83 15.16 1.18
N GLN A 106 19.32 13.93 1.35
CA GLN A 106 18.80 13.09 0.26
C GLN A 106 17.32 13.44 -0.01
N TYR A 107 17.04 14.70 -0.31
CA TYR A 107 15.67 15.22 -0.42
C TYR A 107 14.76 14.47 -1.40
N PRO A 108 15.22 14.06 -2.60
CA PRO A 108 14.39 13.27 -3.51
C PRO A 108 13.97 11.93 -2.91
N LYS A 109 14.85 11.26 -2.17
CA LYS A 109 14.55 9.98 -1.51
C LYS A 109 13.55 10.15 -0.38
N ALA A 110 13.74 11.19 0.43
CA ALA A 110 12.79 11.55 1.48
C ALA A 110 11.39 11.83 0.90
N GLN A 111 11.31 12.57 -0.22
CA GLN A 111 10.05 12.84 -0.91
C GLN A 111 9.40 11.56 -1.45
N ASN A 112 10.16 10.66 -2.06
CA ASN A 112 9.63 9.38 -2.57
C ASN A 112 9.03 8.53 -1.43
N LEU A 113 9.73 8.43 -0.29
CA LEU A 113 9.25 7.72 0.89
C LEU A 113 7.98 8.35 1.47
N ALA A 114 7.96 9.68 1.59
CA ALA A 114 6.78 10.41 2.06
C ALA A 114 5.57 10.25 1.12
N ALA A 115 5.79 10.25 -0.20
CA ALA A 115 4.75 10.04 -1.20
C ALA A 115 4.18 8.62 -1.13
N THR A 116 5.04 7.60 -1.02
CA THR A 116 4.59 6.20 -0.84
C THR A 116 3.85 6.03 0.48
N ARG A 117 4.30 6.67 1.58
CA ARG A 117 3.56 6.70 2.86
C ARG A 117 2.18 7.30 2.70
N GLN A 118 2.07 8.44 2.01
CA GLN A 118 0.78 9.10 1.80
C GLN A 118 -0.19 8.20 1.02
N LYS A 119 0.29 7.52 -0.03
CA LYS A 119 -0.53 6.55 -0.79
C LYS A 119 -1.02 5.42 0.12
N LEU A 120 -0.15 4.89 0.98
CA LEU A 120 -0.50 3.82 1.94
C LEU A 120 -1.56 4.28 2.94
N ILE A 121 -1.41 5.47 3.53
CA ILE A 121 -2.38 6.04 4.48
C ILE A 121 -3.73 6.29 3.81
N SER A 122 -3.75 6.89 2.61
CA SER A 122 -5.00 7.14 1.89
C SER A 122 -5.74 5.84 1.57
N THR A 123 -5.02 4.77 1.19
CA THR A 123 -5.61 3.46 0.92
C THR A 123 -6.12 2.80 2.21
N HIS A 124 -5.37 2.90 3.31
CA HIS A 124 -5.80 2.45 4.63
C HIS A 124 -7.12 3.13 5.05
N GLN A 125 -7.23 4.46 4.90
CA GLN A 125 -8.43 5.22 5.23
C GLN A 125 -9.64 4.79 4.37
N LEU A 126 -9.42 4.54 3.09
CA LEU A 126 -10.47 4.05 2.18
C LEU A 126 -10.98 2.67 2.62
N LEU A 127 -10.07 1.71 2.84
CA LEU A 127 -10.44 0.36 3.27
C LEU A 127 -11.12 0.37 4.64
N SER A 128 -10.62 1.16 5.59
CA SER A 128 -11.27 1.35 6.91
C SER A 128 -12.71 1.85 6.75
N SER A 129 -12.94 2.82 5.86
CA SER A 129 -14.27 3.37 5.59
C SER A 129 -15.22 2.32 4.99
N ILE A 130 -14.70 1.48 4.09
CA ILE A 130 -15.46 0.35 3.51
C ILE A 130 -15.85 -0.64 4.60
N ILE A 131 -14.91 -1.05 5.47
CA ILE A 131 -15.19 -1.97 6.58
C ILE A 131 -16.25 -1.39 7.52
N SER A 132 -16.14 -0.11 7.89
CA SER A 132 -17.13 0.53 8.75
C SER A 132 -18.51 0.58 8.12
N TRP A 133 -18.59 0.80 6.80
CA TRP A 133 -19.86 0.75 6.07
C TRP A 133 -20.44 -0.68 6.04
N LEU A 134 -19.63 -1.69 5.71
CA LEU A 134 -20.06 -3.09 5.66
C LEU A 134 -20.66 -3.56 6.98
N LYS A 135 -19.98 -3.28 8.11
CA LYS A 135 -20.47 -3.65 9.44
C LYS A 135 -21.87 -3.08 9.70
N ARG A 136 -22.09 -1.80 9.37
CA ARG A 136 -23.41 -1.17 9.52
C ARG A 136 -24.50 -1.80 8.64
N GLU A 137 -24.16 -2.31 7.47
CA GLU A 137 -25.14 -2.98 6.60
C GLU A 137 -25.39 -4.43 7.02
N MET A 138 -24.42 -5.10 7.67
CA MET A 138 -24.59 -6.46 8.20
C MET A 138 -25.40 -6.49 9.50
N ASP A 139 -25.43 -5.38 10.26
CA ASP A 139 -26.18 -5.25 11.51
C ASP A 139 -27.67 -4.88 11.31
N LYS A 140 -28.11 -4.66 10.06
CA LYS A 140 -29.51 -4.33 9.70
C LYS A 140 -30.29 -5.57 9.31
#